data_AF-A0A9Q2ZUU7-F1
#
_entry.id   AF-A0A9Q2ZUU7-F1
#
_cell.length_a   1.000
_cell.length_b   1.000
_cell.length_c   1.000
_cell.angle_alpha   90.00
_cell.angle_beta   90.00
_cell.angle_gamma   90.00
#
_symmetry.space_group_name_H-M   'P 1'
#
loop_
_entity.id
_entity.type
_entity.pdbx_description
1 polymer ?
#
loop_
_entity_poly.entity_id
_entity_poly.type
_entity_poly.pdbx_seq_one_letter_code
_entity_poly.pdbx_strand_id
1 'polypeptide(L)'
;MLKDDVGYNISPKSWDQYPAIGRDGTFITDKKGALKYFNGIEDGDVTISKSLSLIIEKDMGLYPGSLSEGFNIRKIGGISNMQPRSPLSGNDYFLGPGQHLPGGAPEMVINSVPTSTPVAIRVNVN
;
A
#
# COMPACT_ATOMS: atom_id res chain seq x y z
N MET A 1 -4.14 -7.39 11.06
CA MET A 1 -4.40 -5.97 10.73
C MET A 1 -5.21 -5.29 11.81
N LEU A 2 -6.55 -5.38 11.84
CA LEU A 2 -7.35 -4.71 12.89
C LEU A 2 -7.06 -5.21 14.31
N LYS A 3 -6.92 -6.54 14.49
CA LYS A 3 -6.54 -7.14 15.78
C LYS A 3 -5.19 -6.62 16.31
N ASP A 4 -4.26 -6.35 15.41
CA ASP A 4 -2.89 -5.92 15.73
C ASP A 4 -2.75 -4.39 15.70
N ASP A 5 -3.85 -3.69 15.37
CA ASP A 5 -3.93 -2.24 15.18
C ASP A 5 -2.86 -1.66 14.24
N VAL A 6 -2.48 -2.43 13.22
CA VAL A 6 -1.42 -2.09 12.25
C VAL A 6 -1.84 -2.46 10.83
N GLY A 7 -1.67 -1.52 9.90
CA GLY A 7 -1.84 -1.70 8.45
C GLY A 7 -0.60 -1.25 7.67
N TYR A 8 -0.55 -1.62 6.40
CA TYR A 8 0.55 -1.30 5.50
C TYR A 8 0.03 -0.61 4.25
N ASN A 9 0.62 0.55 3.92
CA ASN A 9 0.37 1.25 2.67
C ASN A 9 1.52 0.99 1.69
N ILE A 10 1.17 0.83 0.41
CA ILE A 10 2.09 0.88 -0.73
C ILE A 10 1.73 2.13 -1.52
N SER A 11 2.67 3.06 -1.71
CA SER A 11 2.45 4.30 -2.46
C SER A 11 3.63 4.66 -3.35
N PRO A 12 3.41 5.15 -4.58
CA PRO A 12 4.49 5.66 -5.43
C PRO A 12 5.33 6.71 -4.72
N LYS A 13 6.65 6.74 -4.95
CA LYS A 13 7.53 7.78 -4.36
C LYS A 13 7.09 9.19 -4.72
N SER A 14 6.52 9.35 -5.91
CA SER A 14 5.97 10.63 -6.38
C SER A 14 4.88 11.18 -5.46
N TRP A 15 4.24 10.37 -4.62
CA TRP A 15 3.22 10.85 -3.69
C TRP A 15 3.81 11.68 -2.55
N ASP A 16 5.11 11.56 -2.25
CA ASP A 16 5.77 12.30 -1.19
C ASP A 16 5.81 13.83 -1.46
N GLN A 17 5.47 14.27 -2.67
CA GLN A 17 5.29 15.69 -3.00
C GLN A 17 3.99 16.29 -2.42
N TYR A 18 3.04 15.45 -2.01
CA TYR A 18 1.76 15.86 -1.43
C TYR A 18 1.82 15.81 0.10
N PRO A 19 0.95 16.54 0.82
CA PRO A 19 0.96 16.54 2.29
C PRO A 19 0.45 15.23 2.91
N ALA A 20 -0.33 14.44 2.17
CA ALA A 20 -0.97 13.23 2.67
C ALA A 20 -0.97 12.10 1.64
N ILE A 21 -1.04 10.86 2.13
CA ILE A 21 -1.05 9.64 1.33
C ILE A 21 -2.49 9.33 0.95
N GLY A 22 -2.82 9.52 -0.32
CA GLY A 22 -4.18 9.37 -0.83
C GLY A 22 -5.06 10.60 -0.51
N ARG A 23 -5.82 11.03 -1.52
CA ARG A 23 -6.65 12.24 -1.46
C ARG A 23 -7.84 12.10 -0.51
N ASP A 24 -8.50 10.94 -0.54
CA ASP A 24 -9.77 10.68 0.17
C ASP A 24 -9.64 9.51 1.16
N GLY A 25 -8.46 9.37 1.75
CA GLY A 25 -8.09 8.29 2.64
C GLY A 25 -6.85 7.54 2.17
N THR A 26 -6.19 6.88 3.11
CA THR A 26 -5.05 6.01 2.83
C THR A 26 -5.52 4.57 2.71
N PHE A 27 -5.26 3.96 1.55
CA PHE A 27 -5.45 2.53 1.35
C PHE A 27 -4.37 1.74 2.09
N ILE A 28 -4.80 0.73 2.84
CA ILE A 28 -3.93 -0.16 3.60
C ILE A 28 -4.34 -1.62 3.39
N THR A 29 -3.35 -2.51 3.52
CA THR A 29 -3.53 -3.96 3.57
C THR A 29 -2.77 -4.53 4.77
N ASP A 30 -2.87 -5.84 4.98
CA ASP A 30 -2.13 -6.51 6.03
C ASP A 30 -0.65 -6.71 5.67
N LYS A 31 0.14 -7.11 6.68
CA LYS A 31 1.59 -7.34 6.52
C LYS A 31 1.89 -8.36 5.42
N LYS A 32 1.11 -9.44 5.33
CA LYS A 32 1.34 -10.52 4.36
C LYS A 32 1.09 -10.03 2.94
N GLY A 33 0.00 -9.30 2.71
CA GLY A 33 -0.33 -8.69 1.44
C GLY A 33 0.77 -7.73 0.99
N ALA A 34 1.20 -6.83 1.88
CA ALA A 34 2.18 -5.82 1.54
C ALA A 34 3.61 -6.39 1.37
N LEU A 35 4.02 -7.34 2.20
CA LEU A 35 5.44 -7.72 2.32
C LEU A 35 5.83 -9.06 1.69
N LYS A 36 4.89 -9.86 1.17
CA LYS A 36 5.18 -11.20 0.60
C LYS A 36 6.22 -11.21 -0.54
N TYR A 37 6.55 -10.07 -1.14
CA TYR A 37 7.48 -9.94 -2.26
C TYR A 37 8.93 -9.70 -1.86
N PHE A 38 9.21 -9.38 -0.59
CA PHE A 38 10.51 -8.84 -0.17
C PHE A 38 11.34 -9.81 0.68
N ASN A 39 11.11 -11.12 0.58
CA ASN A 39 11.93 -12.15 1.23
C ASN A 39 12.19 -11.92 2.73
N GLY A 40 11.18 -11.43 3.45
CA GLY A 40 11.27 -11.17 4.90
C GLY A 40 11.90 -9.83 5.30
N ILE A 41 12.22 -8.96 4.34
CA ILE A 41 12.63 -7.58 4.62
C ILE A 41 11.42 -6.79 5.14
N GLU A 42 11.61 -6.12 6.27
CA GLU A 42 10.57 -5.31 6.92
C GLU A 42 10.94 -3.83 7.02
N ASP A 43 12.22 -3.49 6.88
CA ASP A 43 12.73 -2.12 6.86
C ASP A 43 13.94 -1.95 5.91
N GLY A 44 14.24 -0.70 5.54
CA GLY A 44 15.42 -0.33 4.75
C GLY A 44 15.14 -0.05 3.27
N ASP A 45 16.15 -0.29 2.43
CA ASP A 45 16.10 -0.05 0.99
C ASP A 45 16.19 -1.38 0.23
N VAL A 46 15.31 -1.58 -0.75
CA VAL A 46 15.25 -2.80 -1.57
C VAL A 46 15.21 -2.42 -3.04
N THR A 47 15.89 -3.19 -3.88
CA THR A 47 15.77 -3.08 -5.34
C THR A 47 15.05 -4.30 -5.89
N ILE A 48 14.04 -4.07 -6.73
CA ILE A 48 13.28 -5.12 -7.42
C ILE A 48 13.29 -4.90 -8.93
N SER A 49 12.97 -5.94 -9.70
CA SER A 49 12.79 -5.82 -11.14
C SER A 49 11.48 -5.11 -11.49
N LYS A 50 11.43 -4.48 -12.68
CA LYS A 50 10.18 -4.01 -13.30
C LYS A 50 9.10 -5.09 -13.40
N SER A 51 9.47 -6.33 -13.67
CA SER A 51 8.49 -7.43 -13.73
C SER A 51 7.83 -7.68 -12.36
N LEU A 52 8.58 -7.55 -11.27
CA LEU A 52 8.03 -7.69 -9.93
C LEU A 52 7.16 -6.48 -9.56
N SER A 53 7.53 -5.26 -9.95
CA SER A 53 6.67 -4.09 -9.71
C SER A 53 5.30 -4.22 -10.39
N LEU A 54 5.25 -4.73 -11.62
CA LEU A 54 3.99 -4.99 -12.34
C LEU A 54 3.13 -6.07 -11.64
N ILE A 55 3.75 -7.10 -11.06
CA ILE A 55 3.04 -8.11 -10.26
C ILE A 55 2.44 -7.46 -9.01
N ILE A 56 3.21 -6.63 -8.31
CA ILE A 56 2.74 -5.92 -7.10
C ILE A 56 1.59 -4.98 -7.45
N GLU A 57 1.71 -4.20 -8.53
CA GLU A 57 0.63 -3.33 -9.01
C GLU A 57 -0.66 -4.10 -9.23
N LYS A 58 -0.61 -5.21 -9.97
CA LYS A 58 -1.78 -6.05 -10.22
C LYS A 58 -2.37 -6.59 -8.92
N ASP A 59 -1.55 -7.16 -8.05
CA ASP A 59 -2.00 -7.76 -6.81
C ASP A 59 -2.61 -6.72 -5.85
N MET A 60 -2.12 -5.48 -5.89
CA MET A 60 -2.61 -4.35 -5.09
C MET A 60 -3.74 -3.57 -5.77
N GLY A 61 -4.19 -4.00 -6.96
CA GLY A 61 -5.23 -3.30 -7.71
C GLY A 61 -4.82 -1.87 -8.10
N LEU A 62 -3.57 -1.65 -8.50
CA LEU A 62 -3.05 -0.35 -8.95
C LEU A 62 -3.02 -0.29 -10.48
N TYR A 63 -3.05 0.93 -11.03
CA TYR A 63 -2.85 1.11 -12.46
C TYR A 63 -1.44 0.66 -12.87
N PRO A 64 -1.30 -0.05 -14.01
CA PRO A 64 0.01 -0.45 -14.53
C PRO A 64 0.96 0.75 -14.66
N GLY A 65 2.18 0.61 -14.16
CA GLY A 65 3.21 1.65 -14.15
C GLY A 65 3.15 2.61 -12.95
N SER A 66 2.16 2.47 -12.05
CA SER A 66 2.09 3.32 -10.84
C SER A 66 3.35 3.27 -9.97
N LEU A 67 4.04 2.12 -9.95
CA LEU A 67 5.21 1.84 -9.15
C LEU A 67 6.53 1.85 -9.96
N SER A 68 6.49 2.22 -11.26
CA SER A 68 7.63 2.08 -12.18
C SER A 68 8.87 2.87 -11.75
N GLU A 69 8.68 4.03 -11.13
CA GLU A 69 9.76 4.91 -10.64
C GLU A 69 10.16 4.59 -9.18
N GLY A 70 9.71 3.46 -8.66
CA GLY A 70 9.86 3.09 -7.26
C GLY A 70 8.75 3.62 -6.36
N PHE A 71 8.70 3.04 -5.16
CA PHE A 71 7.61 3.24 -4.22
C PHE A 71 8.07 3.09 -2.78
N ASN A 72 7.21 3.51 -1.87
CA ASN A 72 7.42 3.43 -0.43
C ASN A 72 6.40 2.46 0.17
N ILE A 73 6.84 1.69 1.15
CA ILE A 73 5.98 0.90 2.03
C ILE A 73 6.03 1.53 3.42
N ARG A 74 4.85 1.83 3.95
CA ARG A 74 4.71 2.43 5.28
C ARG A 74 3.91 1.52 6.18
N LYS A 75 4.47 1.25 7.36
CA LYS A 75 3.76 0.59 8.46
C LYS A 75 3.04 1.65 9.27
N ILE A 76 1.72 1.55 9.36
CA ILE A 76 0.84 2.51 10.02
C ILE A 76 0.23 1.82 11.23
N GLY A 77 0.52 2.31 12.43
CA GLY A 77 -0.14 1.86 13.68
C GLY A 77 -1.33 2.75 14.05
N GLY A 78 -2.17 2.30 14.97
CA GLY A 78 -3.30 3.10 15.47
C GLY A 78 -4.50 3.12 14.53
N ILE A 79 -4.57 2.20 13.56
CA ILE A 79 -5.55 2.25 12.45
C ILE A 79 -7.01 2.16 12.92
N SER A 80 -7.26 1.56 14.08
CA SER A 80 -8.59 1.42 14.68
C SER A 80 -9.20 2.78 15.04
N ASN A 81 -8.34 3.77 15.31
CA ASN A 81 -8.76 5.15 15.60
C ASN A 81 -8.81 6.04 14.35
N MET A 82 -8.50 5.51 13.17
CA MET A 82 -8.42 6.26 11.92
C MET A 82 -9.62 6.02 11.00
N GLN A 83 -10.80 5.78 11.58
CA GLN A 83 -12.04 5.49 10.85
C GLN A 83 -11.85 4.42 9.75
N PRO A 84 -11.45 3.19 10.15
CA PRO A 84 -11.26 2.09 9.21
C PRO A 84 -12.58 1.75 8.52
N ARG A 85 -12.56 1.70 7.19
CA ARG A 85 -13.74 1.44 6.37
C ARG A 85 -13.39 0.64 5.11
N SER A 86 -14.37 -0.09 4.58
CA SER A 86 -14.21 -0.72 3.28
C SER A 86 -14.07 0.35 2.20
N PRO A 87 -13.18 0.17 1.21
CA PRO A 87 -13.20 0.99 0.02
C PRO A 87 -14.55 0.85 -0.69
N LEU A 88 -15.09 1.98 -1.14
CA LEU A 88 -16.37 2.06 -1.86
C LEU A 88 -16.18 2.31 -3.36
N SER A 89 -14.97 2.66 -3.77
CA SER A 89 -14.59 2.99 -5.14
C SER A 89 -13.10 2.77 -5.32
N GLY A 90 -12.66 2.58 -6.56
CA GLY A 90 -11.27 2.45 -6.94
C GLY A 90 -11.11 2.57 -8.46
N ASN A 91 -10.08 1.94 -9.01
CA ASN A 91 -9.85 1.88 -10.46
C ASN A 91 -10.50 0.63 -11.08
N ASP A 92 -10.19 0.35 -12.36
CA ASP A 92 -10.72 -0.81 -13.09
C ASP A 92 -10.32 -2.17 -12.50
N TYR A 93 -9.37 -2.21 -11.57
CA TYR A 93 -8.95 -3.41 -10.83
C TYR A 93 -9.63 -3.55 -9.46
N PHE A 94 -10.40 -2.54 -9.04
CA PHE A 94 -11.18 -2.61 -7.81
C PHE A 94 -12.28 -3.65 -7.95
N LEU A 95 -12.24 -4.68 -7.10
CA LEU A 95 -13.16 -5.82 -7.19
C LEU A 95 -14.52 -5.55 -6.53
N GLY A 96 -14.67 -4.42 -5.84
CA GLY A 96 -15.85 -4.06 -5.09
C GLY A 96 -15.67 -4.18 -3.57
N PRO A 97 -16.58 -3.60 -2.78
CA PRO A 97 -16.47 -3.60 -1.32
C PRO A 97 -16.42 -5.02 -0.75
N GLY A 98 -15.43 -5.28 0.11
CA GLY A 98 -15.28 -6.57 0.80
C GLY A 98 -14.79 -7.73 -0.08
N GLN A 99 -14.42 -7.47 -1.35
CA GLN A 99 -13.92 -8.51 -2.27
C GLN A 99 -12.41 -8.76 -2.19
N HIS A 100 -11.72 -8.09 -1.26
CA HIS A 100 -10.27 -8.08 -1.10
C HIS A 100 -9.54 -7.49 -2.33
N LEU A 101 -8.23 -7.32 -2.20
CA LEU A 101 -7.36 -6.95 -3.31
C LEU A 101 -7.27 -8.11 -4.33
N PRO A 102 -6.96 -7.85 -5.61
CA PRO A 102 -6.80 -8.90 -6.62
C PRO A 102 -5.79 -9.99 -6.24
N GLY A 103 -4.74 -9.64 -5.47
CA GLY A 103 -3.76 -10.57 -4.92
C GLY A 103 -4.23 -11.36 -3.68
N GLY A 104 -5.52 -11.25 -3.32
CA GLY A 104 -6.19 -11.95 -2.22
C GLY A 104 -6.01 -11.35 -0.83
N ALA A 105 -5.23 -10.27 -0.70
CA ALA A 105 -4.97 -9.62 0.58
C ALA A 105 -6.15 -8.72 1.00
N PRO A 106 -6.45 -8.60 2.32
CA PRO A 106 -7.54 -7.74 2.77
C PRO A 106 -7.26 -6.28 2.41
N GLU A 107 -8.32 -5.52 2.14
CA GLU A 107 -8.22 -4.10 1.79
C GLU A 107 -9.01 -3.26 2.78
N MET A 108 -8.48 -2.09 3.12
CA MET A 108 -9.16 -1.11 3.95
C MET A 108 -8.72 0.30 3.58
N VAL A 109 -9.61 1.26 3.79
CA VAL A 109 -9.29 2.67 3.74
C VAL A 109 -9.38 3.22 5.16
N ILE A 110 -8.39 4.02 5.54
CA ILE A 110 -8.40 4.82 6.78
C ILE A 110 -8.39 6.31 6.42
N ASN A 111 -8.52 7.17 7.42
CA ASN A 111 -8.24 8.60 7.26
C ASN A 111 -6.84 8.79 6.67
N SER A 112 -6.69 9.81 5.82
CA SER A 112 -5.40 10.07 5.17
C SER A 112 -4.32 10.32 6.21
N VAL A 113 -3.20 9.62 6.08
CA VAL A 113 -2.01 9.83 6.92
C VAL A 113 -1.04 10.78 6.21
N PRO A 114 -0.23 11.56 6.93
CA PRO A 114 0.71 12.48 6.31
C PRO A 114 1.82 11.71 5.56
N THR A 115 2.36 12.27 4.48
CA THR A 115 3.50 11.67 3.76
C THR A 115 4.78 11.63 4.59
N SER A 116 4.86 12.46 5.64
CA SER A 116 5.90 12.40 6.68
C SER A 116 5.81 11.15 7.56
N THR A 117 4.78 10.32 7.41
CA THR A 117 4.72 8.99 8.04
C THR A 117 5.98 8.20 7.66
N PRO A 118 6.73 7.66 8.65
CA PRO A 118 7.99 6.97 8.39
C PRO A 118 7.85 5.87 7.34
N VAL A 119 8.73 5.92 6.34
CA VAL A 119 8.87 4.85 5.36
C VAL A 119 9.59 3.68 6.03
N ALA A 120 8.93 2.52 6.03
CA ALA A 120 9.54 1.28 6.49
C ALA A 120 10.50 0.76 5.41
N ILE A 121 10.00 0.57 4.19
CA ILE A 121 10.78 0.06 3.06
C ILE A 121 10.73 1.06 1.90
N ARG A 122 11.90 1.48 1.41
CA ARG A 122 12.05 2.22 0.15
C ARG A 122 12.36 1.22 -0.95
N VAL A 123 11.51 1.17 -1.98
CA VAL A 123 11.67 0.24 -3.09
C VAL A 123 12.13 0.99 -4.33
N ASN A 124 13.27 0.57 -4.87
CA ASN A 124 13.82 0.99 -6.14
C ASN A 124 13.48 -0.06 -7.20
N VAL A 125 13.16 0.38 -8.43
CA VAL A 125 12.78 -0.51 -9.53
C VAL A 125 13.82 -0.40 -10.64
N ASN A 126 14.33 -1.55 -11.13
CA ASN A 126 15.32 -1.64 -12.20
C ASN A 126 14.82 -2.42 -13.44
#